data_AF-G7EIQ2-F1
#
_entry.id   AF-G7EIQ2-F1
#
_cell.length_a   1.000
_cell.length_b   1.000
_cell.length_c   1.000
_cell.angle_alpha   90.00
_cell.angle_beta   90.00
_cell.angle_gamma   90.00
#
_symmetry.space_group_name_H-M   'P 1'
#
loop_
_entity.id
_entity.type
_entity.pdbx_description
1 polymer ?
#
loop_
_entity_poly.entity_id
_entity_poly.type
_entity_poly.pdbx_seq_one_letter_code
_entity_poly.pdbx_strand_id
1 'polypeptide(L)' 'MIYQALYGEFGIWARPLSLFNETIEKDGNTIPRFAYIGEIE' A
#
# COMPACT_ATOMS: atom_id res chain seq x y z
N MET A 1 10.09 1.29 1.43
CA MET A 1 9.09 2.06 0.67
C MET A 1 8.66 3.26 1.49
N ILE A 2 8.67 4.44 0.88
CA ILE A 2 8.15 5.68 1.46
C ILE A 2 6.96 6.11 0.60
N TYR A 3 5.83 6.46 1.21
CA TYR A 3 4.63 6.92 0.50
C TYR A 3 3.83 7.91 1.35
N GLN A 4 3.01 8.72 0.69
CA GLN A 4 2.10 9.67 1.33
C GLN A 4 0.69 9.06 1.40
N ALA A 5 0.02 9.17 2.55
CA ALA A 5 -1.41 8.89 2.62
C ALA A 5 -2.18 9.97 1.86
N LEU A 6 -3.16 9.57 1.04
CA LEU A 6 -4.04 10.51 0.33
C LEU A 6 -5.34 10.81 1.12
N TYR A 7 -5.31 10.56 2.42
CA TYR A 7 -6.46 10.70 3.31
C TYR A 7 -6.00 11.22 4.69
N GLY A 8 -6.94 11.75 5.46
CA GLY A 8 -6.66 12.31 6.79
C GLY A 8 -5.66 13.46 6.71
N GLU A 9 -4.65 13.44 7.58
CA GLU A 9 -3.60 14.47 7.68
C GLU A 9 -2.50 14.37 6.59
N PHE A 10 -2.67 13.52 5.58
CA PHE A 10 -1.71 13.36 4.46
C PHE A 10 -0.26 13.05 4.89
N GLY A 11 -0.09 12.25 5.93
CA GLY A 11 1.22 11.91 6.49
C GLY A 11 2.11 11.07 5.57
N ILE A 12 3.43 11.18 5.77
CA ILE A 12 4.46 10.37 5.08
C ILE A 12 4.83 9.15 5.92
N TRP A 13 4.75 7.97 5.32
CA TRP A 13 4.95 6.69 6.00
C TRP A 13 6.14 5.95 5.39
N ALA A 14 6.93 5.29 6.23
CA ALA A 14 8.01 4.41 5.82
C ALA A 14 7.69 2.96 6.22
N ARG A 15 7.89 2.02 5.31
CA ARG A 15 7.68 0.58 5.54
C ARG A 15 8.79 -0.27 4.89
N PRO A 16 9.23 -1.38 5.51
CA PRO A 16 10.14 -2.33 4.88
C PRO A 16 9.62 -2.82 3.52
N LEU A 17 10.53 -3.01 2.56
CA LEU A 17 10.16 -3.44 1.20
C LEU A 17 9.48 -4.82 1.20
N SER A 18 9.97 -5.76 2.03
CA SER A 18 9.38 -7.10 2.16
C SER A 18 7.91 -7.05 2.58
N LEU A 19 7.57 -6.17 3.52
CA LEU A 19 6.18 -6.00 3.97
C LEU A 19 5.33 -5.22 2.98
N PHE A 20 5.92 -4.36 2.16
CA PHE A 20 5.19 -3.67 1.10
C PHE A 20 4.81 -4.64 -0.03
N ASN A 21 5.72 -5.54 -0.40
CA ASN A 21 5.52 -6.56 -1.43
C ASN A 21 4.77 -7.81 -0.94
N GLU A 22 4.26 -7.78 0.30
CA GLU A 22 3.58 -8.92 0.91
C GLU A 22 2.21 -9.17 0.25
N THR A 23 1.81 -10.44 0.16
CA THR A 23 0.45 -10.86 -0.20
C THR A 23 -0.32 -11.22 1.07
N ILE A 24 -1.58 -10.80 1.17
CA ILE A 24 -2.44 -10.99 2.34
C ILE A 24 -3.75 -11.67 1.96
N GLU A 25 -4.40 -12.29 2.95
CA GLU A 25 -5.80 -12.70 2.85
C GLU A 25 -6.71 -11.55 3.28
N LYS A 26 -7.66 -11.18 2.43
CA LYS A 26 -8.70 -10.17 2.70
C LYS A 26 -10.01 -10.63 2.10
N ASP A 27 -11.06 -10.69 2.92
CA ASP A 27 -12.40 -11.11 2.51
C ASP A 27 -12.40 -12.45 1.72
N GLY A 28 -11.58 -13.41 2.18
CA GLY A 28 -11.41 -14.73 1.56
C GLY A 28 -10.57 -14.75 0.27
N ASN A 29 -9.95 -13.63 -0.11
CA ASN A 29 -9.12 -13.50 -1.31
C ASN A 29 -7.66 -13.25 -0.96
N THR A 30 -6.75 -13.92 -1.67
CA THR A 30 -5.30 -13.70 -1.54
C THR A 30 -4.85 -12.63 -2.53
N ILE A 31 -4.50 -11.44 -2.03
CA ILE A 31 -4.20 -10.24 -2.84
C ILE A 31 -2.91 -9.54 -2.39
N PRO A 32 -2.22 -8.76 -3.27
CA PRO A 32 -1.13 -7.91 -2.84
C PRO A 32 -1.58 -6.91 -1.77
N ARG A 33 -0.76 -6.70 -0.74
CA ARG A 33 -1.05 -5.71 0.32
C ARG A 33 -1.16 -4.30 -0.24
N PHE A 34 -0.32 -3.97 -1.23
CA PHE A 34 -0.36 -2.72 -1.97
C PHE A 34 -0.41 -3.04 -3.47
N ALA A 35 -1.32 -2.39 -4.19
CA ALA A 35 -1.48 -2.54 -5.64
C ALA A 35 -1.28 -1.19 -6.33
N TYR A 36 -0.52 -1.17 -7.42
CA TYR A 36 -0.39 -0.01 -8.28
C TYR A 36 -1.65 0.15 -9.13
N ILE A 37 -2.28 1.32 -9.09
CA ILE A 37 -3.55 1.61 -9.78
C ILE A 37 -3.39 2.54 -10.99
N GLY A 38 -2.15 2.93 -11.33
CA GLY A 38 -1.86 3.93 -12.36
C GLY A 38 -1.38 5.26 -11.77
N GLU A 39 -1.14 6.22 -12.65
CA GLU A 39 -0.81 7.59 -12.27
C GLU A 39 -2.08 8.37 -11.90
N ILE A 40 -1.93 9.37 -11.04
CA ILE A 40 -3.00 10.33 -10.75
C ILE A 40 -2.86 11.46 -11.78
N GLU A 41 -3.90 11.70 -12.58
CA GLU A 41 -4.02 12.93 -13.40
C GLU A 41 -4.32 14.16 -12.54
#